data_AF-A0A1F9ZCR1-F1
#
_entry.id   AF-A0A1F9ZCR1-F1
#
_cell.length_a   1.000
_cell.length_b   1.000
_cell.length_c   1.000
_cell.angle_alpha   90.00
_cell.angle_beta   90.00
_cell.angle_gamma   90.00
#
_symmetry.space_group_name_H-M   'P 1'
#
loop_
_entity.id
_entity.type
_entity.pdbx_description
1 polymer ?
#
loop_
_entity_poly.entity_id
_entity_poly.type
_entity_poly.pdbx_seq_one_letter_code
_entity_poly.pdbx_strand_id
1 'polypeptide(L)'
;MEVGCGARVREIRRQRYVYFWHYEREGGRSVRREDYLGRVDSERARQGLLRRMAAYHARAEQELARRRVRIERLLARAAVAST
;
A
#
# COMPACT_ATOMS: atom_id res chain seq x y z
N MET A 1 6.81 9.58 0.32
CA MET A 1 6.41 8.25 -0.21
C MET A 1 4.94 8.08 0.10
N GLU A 2 4.14 7.81 -0.92
CA GLU A 2 2.71 7.56 -0.77
C GLU A 2 2.49 6.17 -0.15
N VAL A 3 1.44 6.05 0.66
CA VAL A 3 1.01 4.79 1.27
C VAL A 3 -0.46 4.65 0.97
N GLY A 4 -0.85 3.48 0.48
CA GLY A 4 -2.23 3.20 0.11
C GLY A 4 -2.32 1.93 -0.69
N CYS A 5 -3.42 1.20 -0.46
CA CYS A 5 -3.84 0.08 -1.28
C CYS A 5 -5.36 0.04 -1.37
N GLY A 6 -5.87 -0.77 -2.30
CA GLY A 6 -7.30 -1.04 -2.38
C GLY A 6 -7.64 -2.03 -3.46
N ALA A 7 -8.93 -2.34 -3.54
CA ALA A 7 -9.49 -3.15 -4.62
C ALA A 7 -10.06 -2.24 -5.72
N ARG A 8 -10.00 -2.72 -6.95
CA ARG A 8 -10.72 -2.15 -8.09
C ARG A 8 -11.41 -3.27 -8.84
N VAL A 9 -12.68 -3.11 -9.17
CA VAL A 9 -13.39 -4.00 -10.08
C VAL A 9 -13.41 -3.35 -11.47
N ARG A 10 -13.02 -4.09 -12.50
CA ARG A 10 -13.11 -3.66 -13.89
C ARG A 10 -14.05 -4.59 -14.65
N GLU A 11 -14.93 -4.02 -15.46
CA GLU A 11 -15.75 -4.80 -16.38
C GLU A 11 -15.13 -4.78 -17.78
N ILE A 12 -14.94 -5.97 -18.37
CA ILE A 12 -14.39 -6.16 -19.70
C ILE A 12 -15.22 -7.23 -20.39
N ARG A 13 -15.84 -6.91 -21.53
CA ARG A 13 -16.67 -7.83 -22.32
C ARG A 13 -17.71 -8.59 -21.46
N ARG A 14 -18.47 -7.86 -20.63
CA ARG A 14 -19.48 -8.37 -19.67
C ARG A 14 -18.95 -9.25 -18.53
N GLN A 15 -17.63 -9.36 -18.39
CA GLN A 15 -17.01 -10.09 -17.29
C GLN A 15 -16.39 -9.10 -16.31
N ARG A 16 -16.55 -9.34 -15.00
CA ARG A 16 -16.06 -8.47 -13.93
C ARG A 16 -14.86 -9.09 -13.24
N TYR A 17 -13.81 -8.30 -13.13
CA TYR A 17 -12.49 -8.73 -12.68
C TYR A 17 -12.01 -7.89 -11.51
N VAL A 18 -11.40 -8.54 -10.52
CA VAL A 18 -10.83 -7.90 -9.34
C VAL A 18 -9.35 -7.63 -9.58
N TYR A 19 -8.97 -6.40 -9.29
CA TYR A 19 -7.60 -5.94 -9.25
C TYR A 19 -7.28 -5.44 -7.85
N PHE A 20 -6.07 -5.69 -7.37
CA PHE A 20 -5.53 -5.08 -6.17
C PHE A 20 -4.51 -4.03 -6.56
N TRP A 21 -4.72 -2.79 -6.17
CA TRP A 21 -3.73 -1.73 -6.38
C TRP A 21 -3.04 -1.39 -5.07
N HIS A 22 -1.76 -1.05 -5.14
CA HIS A 22 -0.97 -0.63 -3.98
C HIS A 22 0.22 0.23 -4.39
N TYR A 23 0.69 1.06 -3.46
CA TYR A 23 1.94 1.80 -3.65
C TYR A 23 3.14 0.98 -3.20
N GLU A 24 4.13 0.87 -4.07
CA GLU A 24 5.45 0.29 -3.77
C GLU A 24 6.53 1.37 -3.73
N ARG A 25 7.63 1.07 -3.05
CA ARG A 25 8.83 1.91 -3.05
C ARG A 25 9.82 1.36 -4.07
N GLU A 26 10.16 2.17 -5.07
CA GLU A 26 11.15 1.82 -6.09
C GLU A 26 12.07 3.03 -6.31
N GLY A 27 13.38 2.85 -6.10
CA GLY A 27 14.36 3.95 -6.27
C GLY A 27 14.07 5.20 -5.43
N GLY A 28 13.40 5.07 -4.28
CA GLY A 28 12.99 6.20 -3.44
C GLY A 28 11.71 6.91 -3.89
N ARG A 29 11.11 6.50 -5.00
CA ARG A 29 9.82 7.00 -5.50
C ARG A 29 8.69 6.06 -5.12
N SER A 30 7.47 6.57 -5.16
CA SER A 30 6.24 5.78 -4.97
C SER A 30 5.71 5.37 -6.33
N VAL A 31 5.57 4.08 -6.55
CA VAL A 31 5.05 3.52 -7.80
C VAL A 31 3.73 2.83 -7.48
N ARG A 32 2.66 3.20 -8.19
CA ARG A 32 1.37 2.52 -8.05
C ARG A 32 1.40 1.27 -8.92
N ARG A 33 1.28 0.10 -8.29
CA ARG A 33 1.12 -1.21 -8.95
C ARG A 33 -0.34 -1.63 -8.93
N GLU A 34 -0.72 -2.47 -9.88
CA GLU A 34 -2.06 -3.05 -9.98
C GLU A 34 -1.95 -4.53 -10.40
N ASP A 35 -2.35 -5.42 -9.51
CA ASP A 35 -2.30 -6.86 -9.69
C ASP A 35 -3.68 -7.40 -10.09
N TYR A 36 -3.75 -8.11 -11.22
CA TYR A 36 -4.94 -8.87 -11.58
C TYR A 36 -5.11 -10.10 -10.68
N LEU A 37 -6.29 -10.26 -10.08
CA LEU A 37 -6.56 -11.34 -9.12
C LEU A 37 -7.49 -12.44 -9.63
N GLY A 38 -8.29 -12.15 -10.66
CA GLY A 38 -9.28 -13.07 -11.18
C GLY A 38 -10.66 -12.43 -11.36
N ARG A 39 -11.65 -13.26 -11.65
CA ARG A 39 -13.06 -12.85 -11.71
C ARG A 39 -13.60 -12.54 -10.32
N VAL A 40 -14.62 -11.68 -10.24
CA VAL A 40 -15.25 -11.27 -8.97
C VAL A 40 -15.96 -12.40 -8.23
N ASP A 41 -16.40 -13.44 -8.95
CA ASP A 41 -17.06 -14.63 -8.42
C ASP A 41 -16.09 -15.73 -7.97
N SER A 42 -14.78 -15.51 -8.14
CA SER A 42 -13.76 -16.48 -7.73
C SER A 42 -13.41 -16.33 -6.25
N GLU A 43 -13.69 -17.36 -5.46
CA GLU A 43 -13.28 -17.40 -4.05
C GLU A 43 -11.75 -17.30 -3.90
N ARG A 44 -10.98 -17.88 -4.84
CA ARG A 44 -9.52 -17.74 -4.88
C ARG A 44 -9.10 -16.27 -5.05
N ALA A 45 -9.79 -15.51 -5.90
CA ALA A 45 -9.51 -14.09 -6.10
C ALA A 45 -9.86 -13.29 -4.83
N ARG A 46 -11.01 -13.57 -4.20
CA ARG A 46 -11.43 -12.95 -2.93
C ARG A 46 -10.43 -13.19 -1.81
N GLN A 47 -10.03 -14.43 -1.58
CA GLN A 47 -9.02 -14.75 -0.56
C GLN A 47 -7.65 -14.16 -0.90
N GLY A 48 -7.29 -14.16 -2.19
CA GLY A 48 -6.06 -13.53 -2.69
C GLY A 48 -6.01 -12.02 -2.44
N LEU A 49 -7.14 -11.33 -2.56
CA LEU A 49 -7.27 -9.91 -2.24
C LEU A 49 -7.06 -9.66 -0.75
N LEU A 50 -7.79 -10.38 0.11
CA LEU A 50 -7.72 -10.20 1.56
C LEU A 50 -6.30 -10.46 2.10
N ARG A 51 -5.63 -11.51 1.61
CA ARG A 51 -4.23 -11.81 1.98
C ARG A 51 -3.28 -10.69 1.58
N ARG A 52 -3.40 -10.16 0.36
CA ARG A 52 -2.55 -9.06 -0.12
C ARG A 52 -2.79 -7.78 0.66
N MET A 53 -4.04 -7.48 0.99
CA MET A 53 -4.41 -6.31 1.78
C MET A 53 -3.82 -6.38 3.20
N ALA A 54 -3.93 -7.53 3.87
CA ALA A 54 -3.31 -7.75 5.17
C ALA A 54 -1.78 -7.60 5.13
N ALA A 55 -1.14 -8.22 4.13
CA ALA A 55 0.31 -8.12 3.93
C ALA A 55 0.77 -6.69 3.58
N TYR A 56 -0.06 -5.91 2.88
CA TYR A 56 0.23 -4.51 2.61
C TYR A 56 0.11 -3.67 3.88
N HIS A 57 -0.97 -3.81 4.65
CA HIS A 57 -1.17 -3.06 5.90
C HIS A 57 -0.03 -3.29 6.89
N ALA A 58 0.39 -4.54 7.10
CA ALA A 58 1.50 -4.85 7.99
C ALA A 58 2.81 -4.13 7.58
N ARG A 59 3.10 -4.05 6.27
CA ARG A 59 4.27 -3.31 5.76
C ARG A 59 4.09 -1.80 5.86
N ALA A 60 2.89 -1.31 5.57
CA ALA A 60 2.53 0.10 5.63
C ALA A 60 2.64 0.64 7.07
N GLU A 61 2.15 -0.10 8.06
CA GLU A 61 2.27 0.23 9.48
C GLU A 61 3.73 0.40 9.91
N GLN A 62 4.60 -0.53 9.51
CA GLN A 62 6.04 -0.43 9.79
C GLN A 62 6.67 0.81 9.15
N GLU A 63 6.31 1.13 7.90
CA GLU A 63 6.80 2.32 7.21
C GLU A 63 6.30 3.61 7.86
N LEU A 64 5.03 3.67 8.26
CA LEU A 64 4.46 4.82 8.98
C LEU A 64 5.15 5.01 10.34
N ALA A 65 5.38 3.94 11.09
CA ALA A 65 6.13 3.97 12.35
C ALA A 65 7.56 4.51 12.14
N ARG A 66 8.27 4.03 11.12
CA ARG A 66 9.63 4.53 10.78
C ARG A 66 9.63 6.01 10.41
N ARG A 67 8.61 6.48 9.66
CA ARG A 67 8.46 7.89 9.32
C ARG A 67 8.24 8.75 10.55
N ARG A 68 7.38 8.31 11.47
CA ARG A 68 7.14 8.99 12.73
C ARG A 68 8.44 9.17 13.52
N VAL A 69 9.20 8.09 13.74
CA VAL A 69 10.49 8.15 14.45
C VAL A 69 11.49 9.10 13.77
N ARG A 70 11.52 9.12 12.43
CA ARG A 70 12.40 10.04 11.69
C ARG A 70 12.02 11.50 11.91
N ILE A 71 10.72 11.81 11.92
CA ILE A 71 10.20 13.16 12.17
C ILE A 71 10.50 13.57 13.62
N GLU A 72 10.23 12.70 14.59
CA GLU A 72 10.53 12.94 16.01
C GLU A 72 12.02 13.29 16.22
N ARG A 73 12.93 12.52 15.59
CA ARG A 73 14.37 12.81 15.63
C ARG A 73 14.75 14.13 14.96
N LEU A 74 14.09 14.48 13.86
CA LEU A 74 14.33 15.75 13.17
C LEU A 74 13.94 16.92 14.07
N LEU A 75 12.76 16.85 14.70
CA LEU A 75 12.27 17.88 15.61
C LEU A 75 13.19 18.03 16.84
N ALA A 76 13.61 16.92 17.45
CA ALA A 76 14.51 16.95 18.60
C ALA A 76 15.86 17.64 18.27
N ARG A 77 16.42 17.39 17.08
CA ARG A 77 17.66 18.04 16.64
C ARG A 77 17.49 19.54 16.41
N ALA A 78 16.36 19.95 15.81
CA ALA A 78 16.06 21.36 15.58
C ALA A 78 15.94 22.16 16.90
N ALA A 79 15.34 21.54 17.92
CA ALA A 79 15.23 22.14 19.24
C ALA A 79 16.59 22.37 19.92
N VAL A 80 17.50 21.38 19.84
CA VAL A 80 18.85 21.48 20.44
C VAL A 80 19.73 22.50 19.70
N ALA A 81 19.65 22.58 18.37
CA ALA A 81 20.46 23.51 17.57
C ALA A 81 20.06 24.99 17.71
N SER A 82 18.95 25.26 18.40
CA SER A 82 18.46 26.62 18.66
C SER A 82 18.85 27.15 20.05
N THR A 83 19.68 26.39 20.79
CA THR A 83 20.29 26.76 22.09
C THR A 83 21.79 26.96 21.89
#